data_AF-X1BGP1-F1
#
_entry.id   AF-X1BGP1-F1
#
_cell.length_a   1.000
_cell.length_b   1.000
_cell.length_c   1.000
_cell.angle_alpha   90.00
_cell.angle_beta   90.00
_cell.angle_gamma   90.00
#
_symmetry.space_group_name_H-M   'P 1'
#
loop_
_entity.id
_entity.type
_entity.pdbx_description
1 polymer ?
#
loop_
_entity_poly.entity_id
_entity_poly.type
_entity_poly.pdbx_seq_one_letter_code
_entity_poly.pdbx_strand_id
1 'polypeptide(L)'
;MTKNNSEKSDKIDKSLADILKSRRKEWRFHLSLPALIKGNLPKGKKFEEKTILKNISSGGAYFSLDSGVTIGSKLNLVIDIPNNLTEGKKITLQLGGLTVRLKKPTSTDKKQEIALCFNEDFQFITKTEEKKKNSS
;
A
#
# COMPACT_ATOMS: atom_id res chain seq x y z
N MET A 1 16.37 -32.45 26.65
CA MET A 1 15.64 -31.83 25.51
C MET A 1 16.56 -30.86 24.80
N THR A 2 17.44 -31.34 23.92
CA THR A 2 18.40 -30.53 23.16
C THR A 2 17.80 -30.28 21.77
N LYS A 3 17.38 -29.04 21.48
CA LYS A 3 16.89 -28.67 20.14
C LYS A 3 18.07 -28.53 19.18
N ASN A 4 17.98 -29.23 18.05
CA ASN A 4 18.98 -29.36 16.99
C ASN A 4 19.44 -28.00 16.44
N ASN A 5 20.75 -27.75 16.53
CA ASN A 5 21.40 -26.51 16.09
C ASN A 5 21.65 -26.47 14.57
N SER A 6 21.64 -27.64 13.89
CA SER A 6 21.88 -27.78 12.44
C SER A 6 20.72 -27.30 11.56
N GLU A 7 19.47 -27.53 11.97
CA GLU A 7 18.31 -27.03 11.22
C GLU A 7 18.22 -25.50 11.24
N LYS A 8 18.87 -24.84 12.20
CA LYS A 8 18.85 -23.38 12.34
C LYS A 8 19.86 -22.72 11.41
N SER A 9 21.04 -23.30 11.20
CA SER A 9 22.03 -22.80 10.24
C SER A 9 21.53 -22.90 8.80
N ASP A 10 20.98 -24.05 8.42
CA ASP A 10 20.52 -24.28 7.03
C ASP A 10 19.36 -23.34 6.63
N LYS A 11 18.50 -22.98 7.59
CA LYS A 11 17.40 -22.00 7.37
C LYS A 11 17.93 -20.58 7.21
N ILE A 12 19.00 -20.21 7.93
CA ILE A 12 19.63 -18.88 7.81
C ILE A 12 20.31 -18.74 6.46
N ASP A 13 21.08 -19.75 6.04
CA ASP A 13 21.81 -19.72 4.76
C ASP A 13 20.85 -19.65 3.57
N LYS A 14 19.73 -20.37 3.64
CA LYS A 14 18.67 -20.29 2.64
C LYS A 14 17.99 -18.92 2.61
N SER A 15 17.70 -18.34 3.78
CA SER A 15 17.13 -16.99 3.89
C SER A 15 18.06 -15.93 3.29
N LEU A 16 19.37 -16.03 3.54
CA LEU A 16 20.36 -15.11 2.99
C LEU A 16 20.47 -15.24 1.47
N ALA A 17 20.49 -16.47 0.95
CA ALA A 17 20.48 -16.72 -0.48
C ALA A 17 19.22 -16.13 -1.17
N ASP A 18 18.04 -16.26 -0.56
CA ASP A 18 16.80 -15.69 -1.06
C ASP A 18 16.81 -14.15 -1.06
N ILE A 19 17.41 -13.52 -0.05
CA ILE A 19 17.62 -12.06 0.01
C ILE A 19 18.56 -11.63 -1.12
N LEU A 20 19.69 -12.31 -1.31
CA LEU A 20 20.68 -11.97 -2.34
C LEU A 20 20.14 -12.18 -3.77
N LYS A 21 19.23 -13.14 -3.96
CA LYS A 21 18.57 -13.40 -5.26
C LYS A 21 17.40 -12.46 -5.55
N SER A 22 16.89 -11.76 -4.53
CA SER A 22 15.75 -10.86 -4.68
C SER A 22 16.09 -9.67 -5.58
N ARG A 23 15.32 -9.50 -6.67
CA ARG A 23 15.40 -8.28 -7.51
C ARG A 23 14.79 -7.02 -6.86
N ARG A 24 14.33 -7.12 -5.61
CA ARG A 24 13.69 -6.00 -4.90
C ARG A 24 14.77 -5.13 -4.28
N LYS A 25 14.69 -3.83 -4.55
CA LYS A 25 15.60 -2.83 -3.96
C LYS A 25 15.26 -2.50 -2.50
N GLU A 26 14.05 -2.85 -2.06
CA GLU A 26 13.50 -2.45 -0.75
C GLU A 26 12.67 -3.57 -0.11
N TRP A 27 12.55 -3.52 1.21
CA TRP A 27 11.61 -4.34 1.97
C TRP A 27 10.17 -3.84 1.80
N ARG A 28 9.21 -4.75 1.89
CA ARG A 28 7.79 -4.40 1.91
C ARG A 28 7.20 -4.70 3.28
N PHE A 29 6.55 -3.71 3.85
CA PHE A 29 5.81 -3.86 5.09
C PHE A 29 4.43 -4.44 4.78
N HIS A 30 4.10 -5.56 5.41
CA HIS A 30 2.77 -6.16 5.35
C HIS A 30 1.90 -5.49 6.41
N LEU A 31 1.36 -4.32 6.06
CA LEU A 31 0.52 -3.53 6.95
C LEU A 31 -0.88 -3.41 6.34
N SER A 32 -1.88 -3.83 7.10
CA SER A 32 -3.30 -3.69 6.75
C SER A 32 -3.78 -2.25 6.95
N LEU A 33 -3.19 -1.31 6.21
CA LEU A 33 -3.54 0.10 6.29
C LEU A 33 -4.81 0.36 5.48
N PRO A 34 -5.86 0.96 6.08
CA PRO A 34 -7.01 1.46 5.34
C PRO A 34 -6.57 2.55 4.37
N ALA A 35 -7.09 2.49 3.15
CA ALA A 35 -6.78 3.45 2.12
C ALA A 35 -7.99 3.79 1.25
N LEU A 36 -7.97 4.98 0.67
CA LEU A 36 -8.89 5.43 -0.37
C LEU A 36 -8.11 5.57 -1.68
N ILE A 37 -8.53 4.84 -2.71
CA ILE A 37 -7.99 4.96 -4.06
C ILE A 37 -8.88 5.89 -4.86
N LYS A 38 -8.26 6.84 -5.57
CA LYS A 38 -8.92 7.71 -6.53
C LYS A 38 -8.29 7.54 -7.89
N GLY A 39 -9.09 7.59 -8.95
CA GLY A 39 -8.57 7.52 -10.30
C GLY A 39 -9.65 7.62 -11.36
N ASN A 40 -9.29 7.27 -12.58
CA ASN A 40 -10.19 7.25 -13.72
C ASN A 40 -10.24 5.84 -14.32
N LEU A 41 -11.45 5.34 -14.54
CA LEU A 41 -11.70 4.10 -15.27
C LEU A 41 -11.41 4.28 -16.77
N PRO A 42 -11.27 3.18 -17.53
CA PRO A 42 -11.34 3.23 -18.98
C PRO A 42 -12.61 4.00 -19.42
N LYS A 43 -12.47 4.92 -20.37
CA LYS A 43 -13.50 5.93 -20.78
C LYS A 43 -13.60 7.17 -19.88
N GLY A 44 -12.67 7.38 -18.96
CA GLY A 44 -12.49 8.65 -18.25
C GLY A 44 -13.41 8.88 -17.05
N LYS A 45 -14.29 7.93 -16.71
CA LYS A 45 -15.16 8.02 -15.53
C LYS A 45 -14.32 8.02 -14.25
N LYS A 46 -14.42 9.08 -13.45
CA LYS A 46 -13.76 9.16 -12.14
C LYS A 46 -14.36 8.13 -11.18
N PHE A 47 -13.52 7.57 -10.32
CA PHE A 47 -13.95 6.67 -9.24
C PHE A 47 -13.17 6.93 -7.97
N GLU A 48 -13.81 6.61 -6.85
CA GLU A 48 -13.17 6.53 -5.54
C GLU A 48 -13.57 5.21 -4.88
N GLU A 49 -12.61 4.48 -4.32
CA GLU A 49 -12.84 3.17 -3.74
C GLU A 49 -12.01 2.96 -2.47
N LYS A 50 -12.65 2.51 -1.39
CA LYS A 50 -11.97 2.16 -0.14
C LYS A 50 -11.38 0.75 -0.25
N THR A 51 -10.17 0.58 0.23
CA THR A 51 -9.46 -0.70 0.25
C THR A 51 -8.60 -0.83 1.50
N ILE A 52 -8.00 -2.02 1.66
CA ILE A 52 -6.98 -2.29 2.68
C ILE A 52 -5.72 -2.70 1.94
N LEU A 53 -4.60 -2.06 2.26
CA LEU A 53 -3.31 -2.42 1.68
C LEU A 53 -2.89 -3.82 2.16
N LYS A 54 -2.35 -4.61 1.22
CA LYS A 54 -1.72 -5.91 1.51
C LYS A 54 -0.26 -5.73 1.89
N ASN A 55 0.43 -4.83 1.19
CA ASN A 55 1.79 -4.40 1.54
C ASN A 55 2.13 -3.04 0.91
N ILE A 56 3.19 -2.42 1.43
CA ILE A 56 3.72 -1.14 0.96
C ILE A 56 5.24 -1.07 1.14
N SER A 57 5.93 -0.36 0.24
CA SER A 57 7.30 0.16 0.42
C SER A 57 7.35 1.63 -0.01
N SER A 58 8.52 2.28 0.04
CA SER A 58 8.69 3.63 -0.51
C SER A 58 8.48 3.70 -2.02
N GLY A 59 8.73 2.61 -2.76
CA GLY A 59 8.49 2.55 -4.20
C GLY A 59 7.08 2.13 -4.67
N GLY A 60 6.21 1.60 -3.80
CA GLY A 60 4.88 1.16 -4.25
C GLY A 60 4.04 0.42 -3.23
N ALA A 61 2.79 0.12 -3.61
CA ALA A 61 1.83 -0.61 -2.79
C ALA A 61 1.13 -1.74 -3.55
N TYR A 62 0.62 -2.70 -2.78
CA TYR A 62 -0.20 -3.80 -3.28
C TYR A 62 -1.55 -3.81 -2.56
N PHE A 63 -2.63 -3.87 -3.32
CA PHE A 63 -4.00 -3.88 -2.79
C PHE A 63 -4.96 -4.53 -3.80
N SER A 64 -6.24 -4.56 -3.45
CA SER A 64 -7.29 -5.14 -4.27
C SER A 64 -8.40 -4.14 -4.51
N LEU A 65 -8.92 -4.06 -5.75
CA LEU A 65 -10.07 -3.23 -6.10
C LEU A 65 -11.14 -4.03 -6.85
N ASP A 66 -12.39 -3.63 -6.66
CA ASP A 66 -13.52 -4.03 -7.48
C ASP A 66 -13.56 -3.23 -8.80
N SER A 67 -13.04 -2.00 -8.79
CA SER A 67 -12.92 -1.15 -9.98
C SER A 67 -12.00 -1.76 -11.05
N GLY A 68 -12.52 -1.89 -12.27
CA GLY A 68 -11.80 -2.44 -13.43
C GLY A 68 -10.75 -1.49 -14.01
N VAL A 69 -9.62 -1.34 -13.30
CA VAL A 69 -8.46 -0.57 -13.78
C VAL A 69 -7.62 -1.39 -14.77
N THR A 70 -6.79 -0.71 -15.56
CA THR A 70 -5.88 -1.32 -16.54
C THR A 70 -4.43 -1.07 -16.15
N ILE A 71 -3.47 -1.73 -16.80
CA ILE A 71 -2.04 -1.40 -16.65
C ILE A 71 -1.82 0.03 -17.18
N GLY A 72 -0.99 0.82 -16.50
CA GLY A 72 -0.73 2.23 -16.82
C GLY A 72 -1.79 3.22 -16.34
N SER A 73 -2.85 2.76 -15.66
CA SER A 73 -3.82 3.65 -15.02
C SER A 73 -3.14 4.49 -13.93
N LYS A 74 -3.39 5.80 -13.97
CA LYS A 74 -2.96 6.75 -12.92
C LYS A 74 -3.91 6.66 -11.73
N LEU A 75 -3.38 6.35 -10.56
CA LEU A 75 -4.13 6.25 -9.32
C LEU A 75 -3.50 7.15 -8.25
N ASN A 76 -4.34 7.77 -7.44
CA ASN A 76 -3.94 8.45 -6.21
C ASN A 76 -4.36 7.59 -5.02
N LEU A 77 -3.38 7.19 -4.23
CA LEU A 77 -3.53 6.43 -3.00
C LEU A 77 -3.53 7.41 -1.82
N VAL A 78 -4.59 7.38 -1.03
CA VAL A 78 -4.76 8.21 0.17
C VAL A 78 -4.81 7.28 1.37
N ILE A 79 -3.82 7.37 2.26
CA ILE A 79 -3.69 6.53 3.44
C ILE A 79 -3.90 7.39 4.68
N ASP A 80 -4.85 7.02 5.54
CA ASP A 80 -4.95 7.62 6.86
C ASP A 80 -3.92 6.94 7.78
N ILE A 81 -2.91 7.70 8.21
CA ILE A 81 -1.87 7.14 9.06
C ILE A 81 -2.43 6.98 10.48
N PRO A 82 -2.34 5.78 11.07
CA PRO A 82 -2.76 5.54 12.45
C PRO A 82 -2.15 6.57 13.42
N ASN A 83 -2.99 7.13 14.30
CA ASN A 83 -2.61 8.21 15.22
C ASN A 83 -1.47 7.83 16.19
N ASN A 84 -1.33 6.55 16.52
CA ASN A 84 -0.24 6.01 17.32
C ASN A 84 1.13 6.08 16.61
N LEU A 85 1.15 6.20 15.29
CA LEU A 85 2.37 6.41 14.49
C LEU A 85 2.70 7.89 14.29
N THR A 86 1.83 8.79 14.72
CA THR A 86 1.89 10.23 14.41
C THR A 86 1.74 11.09 15.66
N GLU A 87 2.06 10.56 16.85
CA GLU A 87 1.99 11.28 18.12
C GLU A 87 0.59 11.89 18.39
N GLY A 88 -0.47 11.19 17.97
CA GLY A 88 -1.85 11.66 18.11
C GLY A 88 -2.31 12.61 17.00
N LYS A 89 -1.44 13.04 16.08
CA LYS A 89 -1.79 13.95 14.99
C LYS A 89 -2.56 13.21 13.89
N LYS A 90 -3.62 13.82 13.36
CA LYS A 90 -4.32 13.29 12.18
C LYS A 90 -3.52 13.63 10.92
N ILE A 91 -2.80 12.63 10.41
CA ILE A 91 -1.98 12.75 9.21
C ILE A 91 -2.55 11.82 8.13
N THR A 92 -2.73 12.37 6.93
CA THR A 92 -3.07 11.61 5.74
C THR A 92 -1.88 11.66 4.77
N LEU A 93 -1.45 10.52 4.27
CA LEU A 93 -0.43 10.42 3.23
C LEU A 93 -1.10 10.28 1.86
N GLN A 94 -0.78 11.17 0.94
CA GLN A 94 -1.22 11.10 -0.46
C GLN A 94 -0.04 10.71 -1.36
N LEU A 95 -0.26 9.72 -2.20
CA LEU A 95 0.74 9.12 -3.08
C LEU A 95 0.15 8.99 -4.49
N GLY A 96 0.83 9.54 -5.50
CA GLY A 96 0.51 9.26 -6.90
C GLY A 96 1.18 7.97 -7.38
N GLY A 97 0.65 7.36 -8.43
CA GLY A 97 1.31 6.20 -9.03
C GLY A 97 0.66 5.66 -10.29
N LEU A 98 1.35 4.68 -10.88
CA LEU A 98 0.91 3.94 -12.06
C LEU A 98 0.72 2.46 -11.73
N THR A 99 -0.37 1.88 -12.21
CA THR A 99 -0.59 0.44 -12.14
C THR A 99 0.43 -0.30 -13.02
N VAL A 100 1.28 -1.13 -12.41
CA VAL A 100 2.35 -1.85 -13.13
C VAL A 100 2.06 -3.34 -13.29
N ARG A 101 1.13 -3.87 -12.49
CA ARG A 101 0.71 -5.28 -12.56
C ARG A 101 -0.72 -5.43 -12.09
N LEU A 102 -1.46 -6.30 -12.78
CA LEU A 102 -2.79 -6.74 -12.41
C LEU A 102 -2.80 -8.25 -12.27
N LYS A 103 -3.52 -8.77 -11.28
CA LYS A 103 -3.89 -10.19 -11.20
C LYS A 103 -5.40 -10.29 -11.30
N LYS A 104 -5.87 -11.16 -12.20
CA LYS A 104 -7.30 -11.40 -12.39
C LYS A 104 -7.94 -11.85 -11.07
N PRO A 105 -9.21 -11.47 -10.84
CA PRO A 105 -10.02 -12.01 -9.76
C PRO A 105 -9.93 -13.54 -9.72
N THR A 106 -9.82 -14.12 -8.53
CA THR A 106 -9.91 -15.58 -8.37
C THR A 106 -11.39 -16.00 -8.43
N SER A 107 -11.68 -17.28 -8.67
CA SER A 107 -13.07 -17.78 -8.72
C SER A 107 -13.89 -17.47 -7.46
N THR A 108 -13.22 -17.23 -6.34
CA THR A 108 -13.80 -16.92 -5.02
C THR A 108 -13.85 -15.43 -4.67
N ASP A 109 -13.05 -14.57 -5.30
CA ASP A 109 -12.99 -13.14 -4.97
C ASP A 109 -13.07 -12.33 -6.27
N LYS A 110 -14.08 -11.46 -6.37
CA LYS A 110 -14.33 -10.62 -7.55
C LYS A 110 -13.31 -9.48 -7.69
N LYS A 111 -12.47 -9.25 -6.68
CA LYS A 111 -11.49 -8.16 -6.67
C LYS A 111 -10.27 -8.48 -7.52
N GLN A 112 -9.85 -7.49 -8.30
CA GLN A 112 -8.57 -7.52 -9.01
C GLN A 112 -7.45 -7.13 -8.05
N GLU A 113 -6.35 -7.89 -8.03
CA GLU A 113 -5.16 -7.46 -7.28
C GLU A 113 -4.29 -6.54 -8.12
N ILE A 114 -3.82 -5.45 -7.53
CA ILE A 114 -3.14 -4.34 -8.21
C ILE A 114 -1.83 -4.06 -7.52
N ALA A 115 -0.75 -3.99 -8.30
CA ALA A 115 0.51 -3.40 -7.87
C ALA A 115 0.61 -1.97 -8.43
N LEU A 116 0.74 -1.00 -7.53
CA LEU A 116 0.92 0.40 -7.82
C LEU A 116 2.40 0.76 -7.61
N CYS A 117 3.05 1.29 -8.63
CA CYS A 117 4.38 1.90 -8.50
C CYS A 117 4.18 3.39 -8.25
N PHE A 118 4.75 3.91 -7.17
CA PHE A 118 4.63 5.33 -6.86
C PHE A 118 5.47 6.18 -7.83
N ASN A 119 5.00 7.40 -8.09
CA ASN A 119 5.85 8.46 -8.64
C ASN A 119 6.58 9.18 -7.50
N GLU A 120 7.40 10.18 -7.82
CA GLU A 120 8.18 10.93 -6.81
C GLU A 120 7.32 11.92 -6.00
N ASP A 121 6.06 12.13 -6.40
CA ASP A 121 5.16 13.08 -5.75
C ASP A 121 4.40 12.41 -4.59
N PHE A 122 4.77 12.76 -3.36
CA PHE A 122 4.03 12.41 -2.16
C PHE A 122 3.79 13.63 -1.27
N GLN A 123 2.68 13.63 -0.54
CA GLN A 123 2.33 14.72 0.36
C GLN A 123 1.77 14.19 1.68
N PHE A 124 2.29 14.72 2.78
CA PHE A 124 1.70 14.54 4.10
C PHE A 124 0.77 15.71 4.39
N ILE A 125 -0.50 15.42 4.62
CA ILE A 125 -1.52 16.41 4.94
C ILE A 125 -1.86 16.27 6.42
N THR A 126 -1.59 17.33 7.18
CA THR A 126 -2.05 17.47 8.56
C THR A 126 -3.37 18.21 8.57
N LYS A 127 -4.41 17.65 9.18
CA LYS A 127 -5.59 18.45 9.52
C LYS A 127 -5.25 19.29 10.73
N THR A 128 -4.90 20.56 10.53
CA THR A 128 -4.92 21.54 11.62
C THR A 128 -6.36 21.61 12.10
N GLU A 129 -6.61 21.30 13.37
CA GLU A 129 -7.93 21.51 13.95
C GLU A 129 -8.26 23.00 13.82
N GLU A 130 -9.23 23.34 12.96
CA GLU A 130 -9.86 24.65 13.01
C GLU A 130 -10.41 24.80 14.42
N LYS A 131 -9.79 25.67 15.22
CA LYS A 131 -10.35 26.10 16.50
C LYS A 131 -11.77 26.56 16.22
N LYS A 132 -12.76 25.81 16.70
CA LYS A 132 -14.13 26.29 16.84
C LYS A 132 -14.05 27.61 17.63
N LYS A 133 -14.15 28.73 16.93
CA LYS A 133 -14.51 30.01 17.55
C LYS A 133 -15.95 29.83 18.01
N ASN A 134 -16.12 29.33 19.23
CA ASN A 134 -17.34 29.54 19.97
C ASN A 134 -17.37 31.03 20.31
N SER A 135 -18.03 31.82 19.46
CA SER A 135 -18.48 33.16 19.83
C SER A 135 -19.68 32.99 20.77
N SER A 136 -19.45 33.29 22.04
CA SER A 136 -20.48 33.66 23.03
C SER A 136 -21.21 34.93 22.63
#